data_AF-A0A836RDJ3-F1
#
_entry.id   AF-A0A836RDJ3-F1
#
_cell.length_a   1.000
_cell.length_b   1.000
_cell.length_c   1.000
_cell.angle_alpha   90.00
_cell.angle_beta   90.00
_cell.angle_gamma   90.00
#
_symmetry.space_group_name_H-M   'P 1'
#
loop_
_entity.id
_entity.type
_entity.pdbx_description
1 polymer ?
#
loop_
_entity_poly.entity_id
_entity_poly.type
_entity_poly.pdbx_seq_one_letter_code
_entity_poly.pdbx_strand_id
1 'polypeptide(L)'
;MVQPVAEYVDTQIGEFLPVEPVEKVLLRPPGALPEAASGTLVFAQGQTTATFSVVVFGDSADEANEVFFVLLSNATGAELADPIGQATIVDDDFEAGQTLPDAPAMSPTATDTGSPVVRLNNGPGDGSVDVLLYADGNFSGATYDPVGPTPPPATTVYESSLYFRNNTADPTGQRQILDSGSATIFTDPAQPMVAWSTFSVGGLQVELAQMLVPLNSRDGQIGSLLAQTYRLTNSGSTNLDFELVRYMDGDLFFDRSLVDGGGRLISQFGEEILFETDAGGTGQTDTTFLGITGRGGTAPTSNRYEIDEYPGLGSRIAAGTSLDDTITGDGDGDGFIDPGNEYDVVLALRNIFSLAPGSSAVYTTHTLWGSGAPDIEPPPSNTVSIADATMQEGDFGTSNMVFTV
;
A
#
# COMPACT_ATOMS: atom_id res chain seq x y z
N MET A 1 0.05 0.57 21.36
CA MET A 1 -1.39 0.96 21.24
C MET A 1 -1.65 1.20 19.77
N VAL A 2 -2.79 0.77 19.24
CA VAL A 2 -3.16 0.93 17.82
C VAL A 2 -4.60 1.42 17.77
N GLN A 3 -4.96 2.31 16.85
CA GLN A 3 -6.34 2.76 16.67
C GLN A 3 -6.97 2.05 15.48
N PRO A 4 -7.88 1.07 15.69
CA PRO A 4 -8.70 0.55 14.61
C PRO A 4 -9.78 1.58 14.23
N VAL A 5 -9.95 1.78 12.94
CA VAL A 5 -11.04 2.54 12.33
C VAL A 5 -11.72 1.60 11.34
N ALA A 6 -12.97 1.23 11.61
CA ALA A 6 -13.81 0.50 10.67
C ALA A 6 -14.57 1.51 9.81
N GLU A 7 -14.28 1.54 8.52
CA GLU A 7 -14.95 2.37 7.53
C GLU A 7 -15.75 1.47 6.59
N TYR A 8 -17.05 1.76 6.48
CA TYR A 8 -17.96 1.02 5.62
C TYR A 8 -17.85 1.54 4.18
N VAL A 9 -17.56 0.65 3.24
CA VAL A 9 -17.54 0.96 1.80
C VAL A 9 -18.66 0.16 1.15
N ASP A 10 -19.81 0.80 0.89
CA ASP A 10 -20.84 0.18 0.05
C ASP A 10 -20.27 0.01 -1.36
N THR A 11 -20.08 -1.25 -1.78
CA THR A 11 -19.57 -1.55 -3.14
C THR A 11 -20.57 -1.21 -4.25
N GLN A 12 -21.78 -0.73 -3.93
CA GLN A 12 -22.78 -0.27 -4.91
C GLN A 12 -23.08 1.23 -4.93
N ILE A 13 -22.83 2.04 -3.88
CA ILE A 13 -23.24 3.48 -3.90
C ILE A 13 -22.30 4.55 -3.31
N GLY A 14 -21.16 4.23 -2.68
CA GLY A 14 -20.09 5.23 -2.45
C GLY A 14 -20.48 6.57 -1.77
N GLU A 15 -21.27 6.57 -0.68
CA GLU A 15 -21.44 7.73 0.20
C GLU A 15 -20.94 7.44 1.63
N PHE A 16 -20.27 8.42 2.26
CA PHE A 16 -19.84 8.40 3.67
C PHE A 16 -20.51 9.54 4.46
N LEU A 17 -20.97 9.24 5.69
CA LEU A 17 -21.50 10.22 6.66
C LEU A 17 -20.39 10.68 7.64
N PRO A 18 -20.34 11.98 8.03
CA PRO A 18 -19.29 12.52 8.91
C PRO A 18 -19.49 12.20 10.41
N VAL A 19 -18.38 12.04 11.14
CA VAL A 19 -18.28 11.62 12.56
C VAL A 19 -18.23 12.80 13.55
N GLU A 20 -18.96 12.70 14.66
CA GLU A 20 -18.78 13.44 15.92
C GLU A 20 -18.41 12.45 17.05
N PRO A 21 -17.69 12.85 18.11
CA PRO A 21 -17.21 11.92 19.13
C PRO A 21 -18.30 11.65 20.16
N VAL A 22 -18.46 10.38 20.58
CA VAL A 22 -18.69 9.92 21.98
C VAL A 22 -19.11 8.44 21.99
N GLU A 23 -18.69 7.74 23.05
CA GLU A 23 -19.09 6.40 23.47
C GLU A 23 -20.57 6.06 23.21
N LYS A 24 -20.80 4.79 22.82
CA LYS A 24 -22.09 4.07 22.80
C LYS A 24 -22.96 4.32 21.57
N VAL A 25 -22.75 3.40 20.60
CA VAL A 25 -23.66 2.87 19.56
C VAL A 25 -25.08 3.43 19.64
N LEU A 26 -25.48 4.20 18.62
CA LEU A 26 -26.86 4.66 18.50
C LEU A 26 -27.25 4.96 17.05
N LEU A 27 -27.67 3.97 16.24
CA LEU A 27 -28.51 4.21 15.05
C LEU A 27 -29.55 3.08 14.78
N ARG A 28 -30.66 3.48 14.12
CA ARG A 28 -31.93 2.81 13.69
C ARG A 28 -32.01 2.91 12.14
N PRO A 29 -33.16 2.57 11.47
CA PRO A 29 -33.94 1.33 11.28
C PRO A 29 -33.63 0.74 9.84
N PRO A 30 -34.45 -0.13 9.20
CA PRO A 30 -34.00 -1.01 8.09
C PRO A 30 -33.53 -0.27 6.84
N GLY A 31 -32.45 -0.78 6.22
CA GLY A 31 -31.74 -0.17 5.10
C GLY A 31 -30.75 0.94 5.48
N ALA A 32 -30.15 0.88 6.68
CA ALA A 32 -29.17 1.84 7.16
C ALA A 32 -27.78 1.19 7.31
N LEU A 33 -26.80 1.72 6.58
CA LEU A 33 -25.39 1.34 6.61
C LEU A 33 -24.80 1.39 8.03
N PRO A 34 -23.85 0.49 8.40
CA PRO A 34 -23.16 0.59 9.67
C PRO A 34 -22.34 1.89 9.75
N GLU A 35 -22.57 2.68 10.79
CA GLU A 35 -21.81 3.90 11.08
C GLU A 35 -20.35 3.54 11.39
N ALA A 36 -19.41 4.35 10.88
CA ALA A 36 -17.98 4.13 11.09
C ALA A 36 -17.64 4.04 12.59
N ALA A 37 -16.96 2.96 12.99
CA ALA A 37 -16.59 2.70 14.37
C ALA A 37 -15.07 2.87 14.53
N SER A 38 -14.63 3.74 15.43
CA SER A 38 -13.21 3.88 15.79
C SER A 38 -12.97 3.47 17.25
N GLY A 39 -11.75 3.01 17.55
CA GLY A 39 -11.38 2.55 18.89
C GLY A 39 -9.89 2.67 19.18
N THR A 40 -9.46 2.12 20.31
CA THR A 40 -8.03 1.96 20.64
C THR A 40 -7.80 0.56 21.18
N LEU A 41 -6.92 -0.19 20.53
CA LEU A 41 -6.41 -1.48 20.94
C LEU A 41 -5.16 -1.31 21.80
N VAL A 42 -5.18 -1.90 22.99
CA VAL A 42 -4.05 -1.94 23.92
C VAL A 42 -3.60 -3.38 24.09
N PHE A 43 -2.36 -3.67 23.71
CA PHE A 43 -1.70 -4.94 24.02
C PHE A 43 -1.14 -4.87 25.44
N ALA A 44 -1.64 -5.72 26.33
CA ALA A 44 -1.04 -5.88 27.65
C ALA A 44 0.38 -6.48 27.52
N GLN A 45 1.23 -6.29 28.54
CA GLN A 45 2.59 -6.83 28.52
C GLN A 45 2.57 -8.35 28.29
N GLY A 46 3.24 -8.82 27.23
CA GLY A 46 3.30 -10.23 26.84
C GLY A 46 2.12 -10.74 26.03
N GLN A 47 1.13 -9.89 25.73
CA GLN A 47 0.04 -10.21 24.80
C GLN A 47 0.52 -10.06 23.36
N THR A 48 0.31 -11.10 22.54
CA THR A 48 0.69 -11.12 21.12
C THR A 48 -0.52 -11.07 20.18
N THR A 49 -1.73 -11.07 20.74
CA THR A 49 -3.00 -11.03 19.99
C THR A 49 -3.99 -10.18 20.76
N ALA A 50 -4.60 -9.19 20.12
CA ALA A 50 -5.74 -8.45 20.63
C ALA A 50 -6.95 -8.66 19.71
N THR A 51 -8.14 -8.49 20.25
CA THR A 51 -9.37 -8.59 19.46
C THR A 51 -10.25 -7.39 19.73
N PHE A 52 -10.92 -6.90 18.71
CA PHE A 52 -12.03 -5.98 18.85
C PHE A 52 -13.22 -6.54 18.07
N SER A 53 -14.40 -6.03 18.40
CA SER A 53 -15.64 -6.46 17.75
C SER A 53 -16.28 -5.32 16.99
N VAL A 54 -16.74 -5.62 15.79
CA VAL A 54 -17.67 -4.78 15.04
C VAL A 54 -19.04 -5.42 15.16
N VAL A 55 -20.03 -4.62 15.55
CA VAL A 55 -21.41 -5.09 15.66
C VAL A 55 -22.05 -4.99 14.28
N VAL A 56 -22.58 -6.10 13.79
CA VAL A 56 -23.36 -6.18 12.55
C VAL A 56 -24.81 -6.46 12.93
N PHE A 57 -25.73 -5.76 12.28
CA PHE A 57 -27.17 -5.95 12.46
C PHE A 57 -27.71 -6.65 11.23
N GLY A 58 -28.21 -7.87 11.39
CA GLY A 58 -28.87 -8.56 10.28
C GLY A 58 -30.35 -8.22 10.20
N ASP A 59 -30.89 -8.31 8.98
CA ASP A 59 -32.31 -8.13 8.75
C ASP A 59 -33.02 -9.32 8.08
N SER A 60 -33.90 -9.07 7.10
CA SER A 60 -34.65 -10.11 6.39
C SER A 60 -34.77 -9.81 4.88
N ALA A 61 -33.99 -8.85 4.39
CA ALA A 61 -33.98 -8.45 3.00
C ALA A 61 -32.90 -9.27 2.27
N ASP A 62 -33.27 -9.83 1.11
CA ASP A 62 -32.29 -10.49 0.24
C ASP A 62 -31.38 -9.42 -0.37
N GLU A 63 -30.11 -9.45 0.01
CA GLU A 63 -29.08 -8.48 -0.33
C GLU A 63 -27.83 -9.19 -0.89
N ALA A 64 -26.94 -8.42 -1.52
CA ALA A 64 -25.64 -8.98 -1.92
C ALA A 64 -24.70 -9.02 -0.70
N ASN A 65 -23.78 -9.98 -0.67
CA ASN A 65 -22.69 -9.97 0.32
C ASN A 65 -21.99 -8.60 0.36
N GLU A 66 -21.82 -8.06 1.55
CA GLU A 66 -21.21 -6.75 1.76
C GLU A 66 -19.75 -6.90 2.18
N VAL A 67 -18.92 -5.92 1.81
CA VAL A 67 -17.51 -5.86 2.18
C VAL A 67 -17.21 -4.52 2.84
N PHE A 68 -16.51 -4.52 3.97
CA PHE A 68 -15.95 -3.32 4.58
C PHE A 68 -14.50 -3.55 4.99
N PHE A 69 -13.78 -2.47 5.29
CA PHE A 69 -12.38 -2.55 5.71
C PHE A 69 -12.20 -2.00 7.11
N VAL A 70 -11.28 -2.62 7.84
CA VAL A 70 -10.80 -2.06 9.10
C VAL A 70 -9.35 -1.68 8.94
N LEU A 71 -9.08 -0.39 9.17
CA LEU A 71 -7.76 0.19 9.14
C LEU A 71 -7.19 0.31 10.55
N LEU A 72 -6.01 -0.25 10.76
CA LEU A 72 -5.16 0.07 11.90
C LEU A 72 -4.35 1.33 11.59
N SER A 73 -4.33 2.26 12.54
CA SER A 73 -3.56 3.51 12.43
C SER A 73 -2.93 3.89 13.77
N ASN A 74 -2.05 4.90 13.75
CA ASN A 74 -1.47 5.51 14.95
C ASN A 74 -0.82 4.49 15.91
N ALA A 75 -0.14 3.48 15.37
CA ALA A 75 0.56 2.49 16.17
C ALA A 75 1.66 3.15 17.00
N THR A 76 1.69 2.85 18.30
CA THR A 76 2.74 3.30 19.24
C THR A 76 3.45 2.08 19.81
N GLY A 77 4.76 1.99 19.60
CA GLY A 77 5.62 0.90 20.09
C GLY A 77 5.51 -0.40 19.27
N ALA A 78 5.03 -0.30 18.04
CA ALA A 78 4.81 -1.38 17.09
C ALA A 78 4.77 -0.79 15.66
N GLU A 79 5.10 -1.60 14.67
CA GLU A 79 4.88 -1.29 13.25
C GLU A 79 3.63 -2.01 12.77
N LEU A 80 2.91 -1.42 11.82
CA LEU A 80 1.77 -2.08 11.18
C LEU A 80 2.27 -2.80 9.94
N ALA A 81 2.42 -4.12 10.01
CA ALA A 81 2.89 -4.92 8.88
C ALA A 81 1.77 -5.24 7.88
N ASP A 82 0.54 -5.36 8.38
CA ASP A 82 -0.68 -5.42 7.58
C ASP A 82 -1.78 -4.63 8.31
N PRO A 83 -1.96 -3.34 8.00
CA PRO A 83 -2.91 -2.50 8.71
C PRO A 83 -4.36 -2.71 8.25
N ILE A 84 -4.63 -3.51 7.22
CA ILE A 84 -5.95 -3.57 6.58
C ILE A 84 -6.55 -4.96 6.77
N GLY A 85 -7.66 -5.03 7.48
CA GLY A 85 -8.48 -6.24 7.58
C GLY A 85 -9.69 -6.10 6.69
N GLN A 86 -9.88 -7.03 5.75
CA GLN A 86 -11.10 -7.11 4.97
C GLN A 86 -12.17 -7.85 5.78
N ALA A 87 -13.37 -7.30 5.76
CA ALA A 87 -14.54 -7.86 6.41
C ALA A 87 -15.56 -8.25 5.35
N THR A 88 -16.17 -9.44 5.46
CA THR A 88 -17.27 -9.85 4.60
C THR A 88 -18.48 -10.24 5.43
N ILE A 89 -19.61 -9.58 5.16
CA ILE A 89 -20.93 -9.95 5.66
C ILE A 89 -21.55 -10.80 4.55
N VAL A 90 -21.81 -12.07 4.86
CA VAL A 90 -22.43 -13.00 3.93
C VAL A 90 -23.93 -13.01 4.22
N ASP A 91 -24.70 -12.60 3.22
CA ASP A 91 -26.17 -12.63 3.24
C ASP A 91 -26.66 -14.06 3.48
N ASP A 92 -27.64 -14.20 4.38
CA ASP A 92 -28.31 -15.46 4.70
C ASP A 92 -29.84 -15.42 4.49
N ASP A 93 -30.34 -14.36 3.87
CA ASP A 93 -31.74 -14.19 3.51
C ASP A 93 -32.11 -14.81 2.15
N PHE A 94 -33.41 -14.89 1.86
CA PHE A 94 -33.94 -15.50 0.64
C PHE A 94 -35.03 -14.65 0.00
N GLU A 95 -34.96 -14.48 -1.32
CA GLU A 95 -35.96 -13.73 -2.11
C GLU A 95 -37.41 -14.21 -1.88
N ALA A 96 -38.19 -13.46 -1.10
CA ALA A 96 -39.60 -13.75 -0.86
C ALA A 96 -40.51 -12.99 -1.83
N GLY A 97 -40.84 -13.59 -2.99
CA GLY A 97 -42.01 -13.24 -3.82
C GLY A 97 -42.09 -11.80 -4.34
N GLN A 98 -41.47 -11.55 -5.50
CA GLN A 98 -41.41 -10.30 -6.29
C GLN A 98 -42.55 -9.27 -6.17
N THR A 99 -42.20 -7.98 -5.94
CA THR A 99 -42.14 -6.89 -6.96
C THR A 99 -41.42 -5.66 -6.37
N LEU A 100 -40.34 -5.20 -6.99
CA LEU A 100 -39.60 -3.99 -6.62
C LEU A 100 -40.27 -2.74 -7.21
N PRO A 101 -40.56 -1.67 -6.44
CA PRO A 101 -40.56 -0.32 -6.98
C PRO A 101 -39.10 0.14 -7.15
N ASP A 102 -38.78 0.74 -8.30
CA ASP A 102 -37.46 1.31 -8.60
C ASP A 102 -36.95 2.19 -7.45
N ALA A 103 -35.82 1.81 -6.86
CA ALA A 103 -35.04 2.66 -5.96
C ALA A 103 -34.24 3.70 -6.80
N PRO A 104 -34.08 4.93 -6.30
CA PRO A 104 -33.51 6.01 -7.10
C PRO A 104 -32.04 5.70 -7.40
N ALA A 105 -31.66 5.83 -8.67
CA ALA A 105 -30.26 5.88 -9.08
C ALA A 105 -29.56 7.01 -8.33
N MET A 106 -28.73 6.66 -7.35
CA MET A 106 -27.80 7.58 -6.73
C MET A 106 -26.45 7.37 -7.44
N SER A 107 -26.15 8.29 -8.35
CA SER A 107 -24.87 8.33 -9.04
C SER A 107 -23.80 8.78 -8.04
N PRO A 108 -22.69 8.05 -7.85
CA PRO A 108 -21.57 8.60 -7.12
C PRO A 108 -21.14 9.88 -7.85
N THR A 109 -20.95 10.97 -7.10
CA THR A 109 -20.35 12.16 -7.69
C THR A 109 -18.87 11.87 -7.87
N ALA A 110 -18.53 11.27 -9.02
CA ALA A 110 -17.18 11.29 -9.55
C ALA A 110 -16.73 12.76 -9.59
N THR A 111 -15.77 13.12 -8.75
CA THR A 111 -15.01 14.35 -8.92
C THR A 111 -13.71 14.00 -9.63
N ASP A 112 -13.82 13.61 -10.90
CA ASP A 112 -13.22 14.34 -12.02
C ASP A 112 -13.32 13.50 -13.30
N THR A 113 -14.09 14.00 -14.26
CA THR A 113 -14.13 13.47 -15.62
C THR A 113 -12.84 13.86 -16.34
N GLY A 114 -11.76 13.10 -16.17
CA GLY A 114 -10.58 13.31 -17.01
C GLY A 114 -9.28 12.58 -16.74
N SER A 115 -9.01 12.06 -15.54
CA SER A 115 -7.73 11.39 -15.29
C SER A 115 -7.82 10.36 -14.14
N PRO A 116 -7.32 9.12 -14.32
CA PRO A 116 -7.39 8.05 -13.31
C PRO A 116 -6.35 8.22 -12.20
N VAL A 117 -6.18 9.46 -11.70
CA VAL A 117 -5.18 9.80 -10.69
C VAL A 117 -5.81 10.45 -9.48
N VAL A 118 -5.19 10.25 -8.32
CA VAL A 118 -5.53 10.97 -7.10
C VAL A 118 -4.29 11.53 -6.41
N ARG A 119 -4.46 12.65 -5.71
CA ARG A 119 -3.40 13.23 -4.88
C ARG A 119 -3.53 12.73 -3.46
N LEU A 120 -2.47 12.12 -2.92
CA LEU A 120 -2.33 11.90 -1.49
C LEU A 120 -1.32 12.89 -0.88
N ASN A 121 -1.65 13.43 0.28
CA ASN A 121 -0.81 14.34 1.06
C ASN A 121 -1.06 14.14 2.56
N ASN A 122 0.00 14.12 3.36
CA ASN A 122 -0.08 13.92 4.81
C ASN A 122 0.12 15.21 5.63
N GLY A 123 -0.21 16.35 5.03
CA GLY A 123 -0.13 17.67 5.64
C GLY A 123 1.11 18.47 5.24
N PRO A 124 1.29 19.65 5.83
CA PRO A 124 2.46 20.50 5.60
C PRO A 124 3.57 20.30 6.65
N GLY A 125 4.80 20.63 6.27
CA GLY A 125 5.96 20.73 7.17
C GLY A 125 6.88 19.50 7.13
N ASP A 126 7.89 19.51 7.99
CA ASP A 126 8.95 18.50 8.05
C ASP A 126 8.42 17.06 7.97
N GLY A 127 8.97 16.31 7.03
CA GLY A 127 8.64 14.92 6.76
C GLY A 127 7.42 14.72 5.88
N SER A 128 6.74 15.77 5.42
CA SER A 128 5.53 15.65 4.60
C SER A 128 5.81 15.22 3.15
N VAL A 129 4.85 14.50 2.57
CA VAL A 129 4.86 14.08 1.16
C VAL A 129 3.58 14.53 0.48
N ASP A 130 3.71 14.94 -0.79
CA ASP A 130 2.62 15.14 -1.72
C ASP A 130 2.89 14.34 -2.99
N VAL A 131 1.96 13.45 -3.37
CA VAL A 131 2.13 12.50 -4.47
C VAL A 131 0.85 12.33 -5.28
N LEU A 132 0.97 12.26 -6.60
CA LEU A 132 -0.12 11.91 -7.53
C LEU A 132 -0.03 10.44 -7.92
N LEU A 133 -1.00 9.64 -7.51
CA LEU A 133 -1.06 8.19 -7.68
C LEU A 133 -2.08 7.78 -8.73
N TYR A 134 -1.78 6.73 -9.48
CA TYR A 134 -2.69 6.10 -10.41
C TYR A 134 -3.48 4.95 -9.76
N ALA A 135 -4.57 4.52 -10.40
CA ALA A 135 -5.41 3.41 -9.96
C ALA A 135 -4.70 2.04 -9.94
N ASP A 136 -3.53 1.90 -10.55
CA ASP A 136 -2.68 0.71 -10.50
C ASP A 136 -1.49 0.84 -9.55
N GLY A 137 -1.39 1.97 -8.86
CA GLY A 137 -0.30 2.25 -7.93
C GLY A 137 0.98 2.78 -8.58
N ASN A 138 1.01 2.97 -9.90
CA ASN A 138 2.08 3.77 -10.49
C ASN A 138 1.96 5.22 -9.98
N PHE A 139 3.05 5.97 -10.02
CA PHE A 139 3.05 7.42 -9.79
C PHE A 139 4.27 8.06 -10.42
N SER A 140 4.14 9.36 -10.68
CA SER A 140 5.23 10.19 -11.17
C SER A 140 5.21 11.51 -10.42
N GLY A 141 6.38 12.00 -10.02
CA GLY A 141 6.47 13.26 -9.29
C GLY A 141 5.89 13.15 -7.87
N ALA A 142 6.74 12.81 -6.91
CA ALA A 142 6.47 13.01 -5.49
C ALA A 142 7.30 14.19 -4.98
N THR A 143 6.70 15.06 -4.17
CA THR A 143 7.41 16.12 -3.46
C THR A 143 7.56 15.73 -1.99
N TYR A 144 8.76 15.85 -1.44
CA TYR A 144 9.06 15.57 -0.03
C TYR A 144 9.64 16.82 0.64
N ASP A 145 9.13 17.14 1.83
CA ASP A 145 9.70 18.15 2.73
C ASP A 145 10.65 17.43 3.73
N PRO A 146 11.97 17.54 3.59
CA PRO A 146 12.90 16.80 4.43
C PRO A 146 12.87 17.30 5.87
N VAL A 147 13.15 16.41 6.83
CA VAL A 147 13.11 16.79 8.25
C VAL A 147 14.33 17.64 8.60
N GLY A 148 14.10 18.77 9.25
CA GLY A 148 15.16 19.67 9.70
C GLY A 148 15.35 20.92 8.82
N PRO A 149 16.45 21.67 9.02
CA PRO A 149 16.64 23.00 8.43
C PRO A 149 17.03 22.99 6.93
N THR A 150 17.04 21.83 6.30
CA THR A 150 17.42 21.51 4.90
C THR A 150 16.38 22.05 3.89
N PRO A 151 16.68 22.06 2.55
CA PRO A 151 16.06 23.01 1.63
C PRO A 151 14.54 22.80 1.46
N PRO A 152 13.80 23.80 0.92
CA PRO A 152 12.36 23.70 0.73
C PRO A 152 11.96 22.40 0.00
N PRO A 153 10.71 21.95 0.16
CA PRO A 153 10.21 20.72 -0.46
C PRO A 153 10.65 20.59 -1.92
N ALA A 154 11.20 19.43 -2.27
CA ALA A 154 11.73 19.15 -3.60
C ALA A 154 11.12 17.87 -4.19
N THR A 155 11.18 17.75 -5.51
CA THR A 155 10.88 16.49 -6.18
C THR A 155 11.86 15.43 -5.69
N THR A 156 11.34 14.23 -5.48
CA THR A 156 12.12 13.07 -4.98
C THR A 156 11.90 11.82 -5.79
N VAL A 157 10.86 11.79 -6.63
CA VAL A 157 10.55 10.64 -7.47
C VAL A 157 10.22 11.16 -8.86
N TYR A 158 10.96 10.70 -9.85
CA TYR A 158 10.61 10.86 -11.25
C TYR A 158 9.45 9.93 -11.61
N GLU A 159 9.66 8.63 -11.41
CA GLU A 159 8.75 7.57 -11.85
C GLU A 159 8.77 6.37 -10.90
N SER A 160 7.58 5.86 -10.60
CA SER A 160 7.37 4.58 -9.92
C SER A 160 6.51 3.70 -10.80
N SER A 161 6.96 2.47 -10.99
CA SER A 161 6.21 1.47 -11.75
C SER A 161 6.23 0.10 -11.11
N LEU A 162 5.16 -0.66 -11.29
CA LEU A 162 5.14 -2.09 -10.98
C LEU A 162 5.06 -2.88 -12.28
N TYR A 163 6.12 -3.59 -12.65
CA TYR A 163 6.14 -4.43 -13.84
C TYR A 163 5.58 -5.81 -13.54
N PHE A 164 4.73 -6.32 -14.41
CA PHE A 164 4.11 -7.63 -14.35
C PHE A 164 4.54 -8.50 -15.54
N ARG A 165 4.77 -9.79 -15.29
CA ARG A 165 4.82 -10.80 -16.34
C ARG A 165 4.09 -12.06 -15.93
N ASN A 166 3.18 -12.52 -16.79
CA ASN A 166 2.53 -13.81 -16.69
C ASN A 166 3.53 -14.89 -17.16
N ASN A 167 4.24 -15.50 -16.20
CA ASN A 167 5.26 -16.50 -16.49
C ASN A 167 4.65 -17.83 -16.98
N THR A 168 3.38 -18.13 -16.66
CA THR A 168 2.67 -19.28 -17.24
C THR A 168 2.54 -19.14 -18.75
N ALA A 169 2.19 -17.93 -19.22
CA ALA A 169 1.96 -17.67 -20.65
C ALA A 169 3.25 -17.33 -21.41
N ASP A 170 4.14 -16.56 -20.79
CA ASP A 170 5.37 -16.06 -21.42
C ASP A 170 6.51 -15.95 -20.39
N PRO A 171 7.21 -17.06 -20.08
CA PRO A 171 8.23 -17.11 -19.03
C PRO A 171 9.52 -16.33 -19.34
N THR A 172 9.73 -15.92 -20.60
CA THR A 172 10.98 -15.27 -21.03
C THR A 172 10.77 -14.00 -21.82
N GLY A 173 9.53 -13.63 -22.13
CA GLY A 173 9.24 -12.43 -22.89
C GLY A 173 9.17 -11.18 -22.04
N GLN A 174 8.56 -10.15 -22.62
CA GLN A 174 8.55 -8.79 -22.09
C GLN A 174 7.73 -8.70 -20.81
N ARG A 175 8.10 -7.72 -19.98
CA ARG A 175 7.27 -7.28 -18.86
C ARG A 175 6.42 -6.12 -19.31
N GLN A 176 5.20 -6.07 -18.81
CA GLN A 176 4.32 -4.94 -19.01
C GLN A 176 4.25 -4.16 -17.70
N ILE A 177 4.16 -2.85 -17.75
CA ILE A 177 3.76 -2.09 -16.56
C ILE A 177 2.36 -2.56 -16.18
N LEU A 178 2.14 -2.72 -14.89
CA LEU A 178 0.83 -2.97 -14.31
C LEU A 178 -0.02 -1.75 -14.64
N ASP A 179 -0.82 -1.86 -15.69
CA ASP A 179 -1.65 -0.78 -16.21
C ASP A 179 -3.12 -1.14 -16.00
N SER A 180 -3.79 -0.33 -15.20
CA SER A 180 -5.22 -0.45 -14.90
C SER A 180 -6.11 0.01 -16.05
N GLY A 181 -5.54 0.68 -17.06
CA GLY A 181 -6.21 1.22 -18.23
C GLY A 181 -7.17 2.35 -17.86
N SER A 182 -8.42 2.02 -17.54
CA SER A 182 -9.49 2.99 -17.22
C SER A 182 -10.15 2.71 -15.88
N ALA A 183 -9.43 2.08 -14.94
CA ALA A 183 -9.96 1.80 -13.62
C ALA A 183 -10.33 3.10 -12.88
N THR A 184 -11.38 3.00 -12.07
CA THR A 184 -11.79 4.07 -11.18
C THR A 184 -10.97 4.00 -9.90
N ILE A 185 -10.39 5.11 -9.50
CA ILE A 185 -9.78 5.30 -8.19
C ILE A 185 -10.76 6.02 -7.28
N PHE A 186 -10.89 5.53 -6.06
CA PHE A 186 -11.74 6.09 -5.02
C PHE A 186 -10.87 6.68 -3.93
N THR A 187 -11.21 7.87 -3.47
CA THR A 187 -10.56 8.52 -2.32
C THR A 187 -11.59 9.21 -1.46
N ASP A 188 -11.32 9.29 -0.17
CA ASP A 188 -12.08 10.15 0.72
C ASP A 188 -11.46 11.56 0.74
N PRO A 189 -12.14 12.60 0.26
CA PRO A 189 -11.65 13.98 0.34
C PRO A 189 -11.41 14.46 1.78
N ALA A 190 -12.02 13.82 2.77
CA ALA A 190 -11.78 14.08 4.20
C ALA A 190 -10.55 13.36 4.75
N GLN A 191 -10.04 12.32 4.06
CA GLN A 191 -8.83 11.57 4.38
C GLN A 191 -7.90 11.55 3.16
N PRO A 192 -7.15 12.64 2.87
CA PRO A 192 -6.29 12.77 1.70
C PRO A 192 -5.05 11.87 1.75
N MET A 193 -5.08 10.83 2.55
CA MET A 193 -3.99 9.90 2.82
C MET A 193 -4.30 8.48 2.36
N VAL A 194 -5.51 8.22 1.85
CA VAL A 194 -5.92 6.86 1.46
C VAL A 194 -6.65 6.86 0.11
N ALA A 195 -6.36 5.83 -0.70
CA ALA A 195 -7.03 5.56 -1.97
C ALA A 195 -7.23 4.07 -2.22
N TRP A 196 -8.26 3.74 -3.00
CA TRP A 196 -8.63 2.36 -3.33
C TRP A 196 -8.96 2.22 -4.81
N SER A 197 -8.68 1.06 -5.36
CA SER A 197 -9.02 0.74 -6.74
C SER A 197 -9.15 -0.77 -6.95
N THR A 198 -9.86 -1.12 -8.03
CA THR A 198 -9.90 -2.50 -8.52
C THR A 198 -9.69 -2.52 -10.02
N PHE A 199 -8.96 -3.52 -10.51
CA PHE A 199 -8.68 -3.69 -11.94
C PHE A 199 -8.25 -5.12 -12.25
N SER A 200 -8.18 -5.47 -13.53
CA SER A 200 -7.75 -6.79 -13.98
C SER A 200 -6.53 -6.69 -14.88
N VAL A 201 -5.60 -7.64 -14.75
CA VAL A 201 -4.38 -7.67 -15.55
C VAL A 201 -3.85 -9.09 -15.69
N GLY A 202 -3.59 -9.53 -16.91
CA GLY A 202 -2.86 -10.79 -17.17
C GLY A 202 -3.45 -12.05 -16.54
N GLY A 203 -4.75 -12.09 -16.23
CA GLY A 203 -5.42 -13.20 -15.52
C GLY A 203 -5.61 -13.00 -14.02
N LEU A 204 -5.11 -11.89 -13.47
CA LEU A 204 -5.36 -11.46 -12.09
C LEU A 204 -6.53 -10.49 -12.02
N GLN A 205 -7.33 -10.63 -10.96
CA GLN A 205 -8.12 -9.54 -10.40
C GLN A 205 -7.31 -8.93 -9.26
N VAL A 206 -7.21 -7.61 -9.27
CA VAL A 206 -6.39 -6.83 -8.32
C VAL A 206 -7.31 -5.89 -7.56
N GLU A 207 -7.22 -5.96 -6.24
CA GLU A 207 -7.72 -4.92 -5.35
C GLU A 207 -6.48 -4.21 -4.78
N LEU A 208 -6.44 -2.89 -4.89
CA LEU A 208 -5.30 -2.09 -4.45
C LEU A 208 -5.76 -1.05 -3.43
N ALA A 209 -5.13 -1.10 -2.26
CA ALA A 209 -5.20 -0.06 -1.25
C ALA A 209 -3.89 0.73 -1.22
N GLN A 210 -3.98 2.05 -1.21
CA GLN A 210 -2.84 2.96 -1.18
C GLN A 210 -2.98 3.89 0.01
N MET A 211 -1.96 3.96 0.85
CA MET A 211 -2.00 4.66 2.12
C MET A 211 -0.69 5.41 2.38
N LEU A 212 -0.78 6.73 2.45
CA LEU A 212 0.35 7.60 2.81
C LEU A 212 0.25 7.93 4.29
N VAL A 213 1.28 7.61 5.08
CA VAL A 213 1.33 7.93 6.52
C VAL A 213 2.62 8.65 6.92
N PRO A 214 2.56 9.56 7.91
CA PRO A 214 3.77 10.11 8.52
C PRO A 214 4.50 9.02 9.31
N LEU A 215 5.82 8.96 9.15
CA LEU A 215 6.71 8.18 10.01
C LEU A 215 7.12 9.04 11.20
N ASN A 216 6.81 8.59 12.42
CA ASN A 216 7.02 9.39 13.62
C ASN A 216 8.03 8.73 14.57
N SER A 217 8.89 9.54 15.16
CA SER A 217 9.72 9.19 16.31
C SER A 217 9.18 9.86 17.58
N ARG A 218 9.86 9.66 18.70
CA ARG A 218 9.57 10.37 19.95
C ARG A 218 9.71 11.89 19.82
N ASP A 219 10.59 12.35 18.93
CA ASP A 219 10.99 13.75 18.80
C ASP A 219 10.30 14.47 17.63
N GLY A 220 9.38 13.80 16.93
CA GLY A 220 8.61 14.36 15.81
C GLY A 220 8.58 13.42 14.60
N GLN A 221 7.99 13.91 13.51
CA GLN A 221 7.99 13.22 12.23
C GLN A 221 9.42 13.09 11.71
N ILE A 222 9.79 11.89 11.27
CA ILE A 222 11.10 11.52 10.71
C ILE A 222 11.04 11.21 9.21
N GLY A 223 9.83 11.22 8.64
CA GLY A 223 9.61 10.86 7.24
C GLY A 223 8.16 10.58 6.91
N SER A 224 7.96 9.88 5.81
CA SER A 224 6.67 9.41 5.32
C SER A 224 6.80 8.03 4.69
N LEU A 225 5.71 7.27 4.74
CA LEU A 225 5.60 5.95 4.16
C LEU A 225 4.36 5.92 3.27
N LEU A 226 4.54 5.61 1.98
CA LEU A 226 3.46 5.18 1.11
C LEU A 226 3.43 3.65 1.09
N ALA A 227 2.40 3.07 1.68
CA ALA A 227 2.10 1.65 1.58
C ALA A 227 1.10 1.42 0.45
N GLN A 228 1.41 0.50 -0.44
CA GLN A 228 0.50 0.06 -1.50
C GLN A 228 0.35 -1.44 -1.39
N THR A 229 -0.85 -1.88 -1.02
CA THR A 229 -1.18 -3.28 -0.75
C THR A 229 -2.09 -3.80 -1.85
N TYR A 230 -1.56 -4.75 -2.60
CA TYR A 230 -2.21 -5.42 -3.71
C TYR A 230 -2.72 -6.78 -3.25
N ARG A 231 -4.02 -6.99 -3.30
CA ARG A 231 -4.62 -8.33 -3.21
C ARG A 231 -4.78 -8.88 -4.62
N LEU A 232 -4.03 -9.93 -4.92
CA LEU A 232 -3.89 -10.52 -6.25
C LEU A 232 -4.66 -11.84 -6.28
N THR A 233 -5.76 -11.89 -7.01
CA THR A 233 -6.62 -13.08 -7.12
C THR A 233 -6.52 -13.70 -8.51
N ASN A 234 -6.18 -14.98 -8.59
CA ASN A 234 -6.19 -15.70 -9.87
C ASN A 234 -7.64 -15.93 -10.34
N SER A 235 -8.05 -15.21 -11.38
CA SER A 235 -9.40 -15.29 -11.96
C SER A 235 -9.56 -16.36 -13.04
N GLY A 236 -8.46 -17.03 -13.39
CA GLY A 236 -8.42 -18.10 -14.38
C GLY A 236 -8.86 -19.46 -13.82
N SER A 237 -8.82 -20.46 -14.71
CA SER A 237 -9.15 -21.86 -14.39
C SER A 237 -7.94 -22.77 -14.23
N THR A 238 -6.72 -22.22 -14.37
CA THR A 238 -5.45 -22.94 -14.20
C THR A 238 -4.54 -22.20 -13.23
N ASN A 239 -3.49 -22.87 -12.73
CA ASN A 239 -2.46 -22.20 -11.96
C ASN A 239 -1.84 -21.05 -12.76
N LEU A 240 -1.59 -19.94 -12.07
CA LEU A 240 -0.98 -18.74 -12.60
C LEU A 240 0.34 -18.48 -11.87
N ASP A 241 1.44 -18.68 -12.58
CA ASP A 241 2.78 -18.31 -12.16
C ASP A 241 3.09 -16.95 -12.77
N PHE A 242 3.53 -16.00 -11.95
CA PHE A 242 3.83 -14.65 -12.40
C PHE A 242 4.92 -14.01 -11.55
N GLU A 243 5.44 -12.89 -12.03
CA GLU A 243 6.39 -12.07 -11.30
C GLU A 243 5.97 -10.62 -11.30
N LEU A 244 6.40 -9.93 -10.26
CA LEU A 244 6.29 -8.49 -10.11
C LEU A 244 7.70 -7.92 -9.93
N VAL A 245 8.04 -6.87 -10.68
CA VAL A 245 9.27 -6.09 -10.50
C VAL A 245 8.86 -4.68 -10.17
N ARG A 246 9.05 -4.28 -8.92
CA ARG A 246 8.90 -2.90 -8.50
C ARG A 246 10.09 -2.11 -9.05
N TYR A 247 9.80 -1.00 -9.70
CA TYR A 247 10.75 -0.07 -10.29
C TYR A 247 10.54 1.30 -9.65
N MET A 248 11.64 1.95 -9.27
CA MET A 248 11.63 3.31 -8.75
C MET A 248 12.80 4.06 -9.36
N ASP A 249 12.49 5.17 -9.97
CA ASP A 249 13.45 6.17 -10.41
C ASP A 249 13.29 7.35 -9.46
N GLY A 250 14.17 7.42 -8.47
CA GLY A 250 14.22 8.59 -7.63
C GLY A 250 14.89 9.72 -8.41
N ASP A 251 14.53 10.94 -8.03
CA ASP A 251 15.15 12.15 -8.54
C ASP A 251 15.37 12.99 -7.27
N LEU A 252 16.29 12.59 -6.39
CA LEU A 252 16.53 13.32 -5.15
C LEU A 252 17.16 14.69 -5.43
N PHE A 253 16.35 15.65 -5.86
CA PHE A 253 16.83 16.93 -6.39
C PHE A 253 17.09 18.00 -5.30
N PHE A 254 17.56 17.60 -4.11
CA PHE A 254 17.71 18.52 -2.98
C PHE A 254 18.92 19.45 -3.15
N ASP A 255 20.01 18.96 -3.72
CA ASP A 255 21.21 19.74 -4.05
C ASP A 255 21.18 20.34 -5.48
N ARG A 256 20.11 20.06 -6.24
CA ARG A 256 19.90 20.39 -7.67
C ARG A 256 20.75 19.55 -8.64
N SER A 257 21.16 18.37 -8.22
CA SER A 257 21.77 17.32 -9.01
C SER A 257 20.83 16.13 -9.15
N LEU A 258 21.10 15.31 -10.15
CA LEU A 258 20.53 13.96 -10.35
C LEU A 258 21.66 12.93 -10.28
N VAL A 259 22.62 13.21 -9.39
CA VAL A 259 23.85 12.43 -9.24
C VAL A 259 23.83 12.00 -7.81
N ASP A 260 23.24 10.82 -7.64
CA ASP A 260 22.77 10.32 -6.38
C ASP A 260 23.58 9.09 -5.98
N GLY A 261 23.61 8.86 -4.68
CA GLY A 261 24.09 7.62 -4.11
C GLY A 261 22.92 6.70 -3.80
N GLY A 262 23.20 5.71 -2.97
CA GLY A 262 22.19 4.76 -2.58
C GLY A 262 22.83 3.44 -2.20
N GLY A 263 22.00 2.43 -2.13
CA GLY A 263 22.47 1.11 -1.80
C GLY A 263 21.36 0.18 -1.40
N ARG A 264 21.78 -0.92 -0.78
CA ARG A 264 20.91 -1.99 -0.34
C ARG A 264 21.21 -2.36 1.09
N LEU A 265 20.16 -2.48 1.87
CA LEU A 265 20.23 -2.93 3.25
C LEU A 265 19.22 -4.05 3.50
N ILE A 266 19.59 -4.92 4.43
CA ILE A 266 18.65 -5.86 5.04
C ILE A 266 18.41 -5.37 6.46
N SER A 267 17.17 -5.02 6.77
CA SER A 267 16.79 -4.62 8.14
C SER A 267 17.04 -5.75 9.12
N GLN A 268 17.07 -5.45 10.41
CA GLN A 268 17.24 -6.49 11.43
C GLN A 268 16.08 -7.51 11.45
N PHE A 269 14.95 -7.18 10.83
CA PHE A 269 13.81 -8.08 10.62
C PHE A 269 13.83 -8.81 9.28
N GLY A 270 14.92 -8.70 8.53
CA GLY A 270 15.09 -9.38 7.24
C GLY A 270 14.31 -8.74 6.10
N GLU A 271 13.82 -7.51 6.25
CA GLU A 271 13.23 -6.76 5.14
C GLU A 271 14.33 -6.16 4.29
N GLU A 272 14.25 -6.40 2.99
CA GLU A 272 15.19 -5.87 2.02
C GLU A 272 14.74 -4.49 1.55
N ILE A 273 15.64 -3.54 1.68
CA ILE A 273 15.44 -2.13 1.37
C ILE A 273 16.47 -1.77 0.30
N LEU A 274 15.98 -1.31 -0.85
CA LEU A 274 16.81 -0.56 -1.79
C LEU A 274 16.52 0.91 -1.57
N PHE A 275 17.53 1.75 -1.63
CA PHE A 275 17.34 3.18 -1.42
C PHE A 275 18.32 3.99 -2.25
N GLU A 276 17.94 5.24 -2.44
CA GLU A 276 18.70 6.31 -3.04
C GLU A 276 18.97 7.39 -2.00
N THR A 277 20.12 8.06 -2.11
CA THR A 277 20.53 9.18 -1.26
C THR A 277 21.05 10.33 -2.12
N ASP A 278 20.95 11.56 -1.62
CA ASP A 278 21.41 12.80 -2.31
C ASP A 278 22.95 12.84 -2.56
N ALA A 279 23.69 11.82 -2.09
CA ALA A 279 25.12 11.62 -2.34
C ALA A 279 25.53 10.15 -2.09
N GLY A 280 26.65 9.72 -2.68
CA GLY A 280 27.28 8.42 -2.43
C GLY A 280 28.06 8.38 -1.12
N GLY A 281 28.34 7.17 -0.63
CA GLY A 281 28.95 7.00 0.68
C GLY A 281 28.62 5.70 1.37
N THR A 282 28.47 5.78 2.69
CA THR A 282 28.25 4.62 3.57
C THR A 282 26.81 4.53 4.06
N GLY A 283 25.91 5.32 3.46
CA GLY A 283 24.53 5.50 3.89
C GLY A 283 24.35 6.24 5.23
N GLN A 284 25.42 6.65 5.93
CA GLN A 284 25.31 7.39 7.21
C GLN A 284 25.52 8.90 7.10
N THR A 285 26.04 9.37 5.98
CA THR A 285 26.41 10.78 5.77
C THR A 285 25.31 11.59 5.10
N ASP A 286 24.32 10.91 4.53
CA ASP A 286 23.36 11.50 3.63
C ASP A 286 22.07 11.75 4.39
N THR A 287 21.63 13.00 4.41
CA THR A 287 20.59 13.43 5.33
C THR A 287 19.18 13.22 4.81
N THR A 288 19.01 12.78 3.56
CA THR A 288 17.71 12.52 2.94
C THR A 288 17.81 11.30 2.03
N PHE A 289 16.80 10.45 2.05
CA PHE A 289 16.76 9.26 1.22
C PHE A 289 15.33 8.94 0.73
N LEU A 290 15.27 8.20 -0.37
CA LEU A 290 14.09 7.52 -0.89
C LEU A 290 14.33 6.01 -0.84
N GLY A 291 13.44 5.24 -0.23
CA GLY A 291 13.58 3.79 -0.08
C GLY A 291 12.40 3.01 -0.66
N ILE A 292 12.65 1.80 -1.14
CA ILE A 292 11.64 0.84 -1.57
C ILE A 292 11.80 -0.53 -0.90
N THR A 293 10.68 -1.13 -0.51
CA THR A 293 10.59 -2.55 -0.13
C THR A 293 9.48 -3.28 -0.90
N GLY A 294 9.47 -4.61 -0.83
CA GLY A 294 8.44 -5.44 -1.50
C GLY A 294 8.22 -6.75 -0.75
N ARG A 295 7.11 -6.83 -0.01
CA ARG A 295 6.71 -8.00 0.79
C ARG A 295 5.58 -8.77 0.12
N GLY A 296 5.64 -10.09 0.18
CA GLY A 296 4.64 -10.98 -0.41
C GLY A 296 5.23 -11.86 -1.51
N GLY A 297 4.56 -12.99 -1.78
CA GLY A 297 5.10 -14.01 -2.68
C GLY A 297 6.42 -14.60 -2.16
N THR A 298 7.27 -15.05 -3.07
CA THR A 298 8.61 -15.56 -2.77
C THR A 298 9.66 -14.56 -3.26
N ALA A 299 10.58 -14.17 -2.38
CA ALA A 299 11.79 -13.47 -2.78
C ALA A 299 12.74 -14.49 -3.44
N PRO A 300 13.09 -14.32 -4.73
CA PRO A 300 14.02 -15.22 -5.39
C PRO A 300 15.43 -15.10 -4.80
N THR A 301 16.20 -16.19 -4.85
CA THR A 301 17.59 -16.23 -4.35
C THR A 301 18.62 -15.68 -5.33
N SER A 302 18.19 -15.44 -6.58
CA SER A 302 18.95 -14.76 -7.61
C SER A 302 17.98 -13.93 -8.48
N ASN A 303 18.50 -12.92 -9.15
CA ASN A 303 17.74 -11.99 -9.97
C ASN A 303 16.62 -11.32 -9.15
N ARG A 304 16.96 -10.91 -7.93
CA ARG A 304 16.08 -10.32 -6.92
C ARG A 304 16.07 -8.81 -7.00
N TYR A 305 17.23 -8.19 -7.13
CA TYR A 305 17.35 -6.74 -7.09
C TYR A 305 18.36 -6.23 -8.11
N GLU A 306 18.28 -4.95 -8.41
CA GLU A 306 19.30 -4.23 -9.15
C GLU A 306 19.23 -2.74 -8.82
N ILE A 307 20.39 -2.11 -8.64
CA ILE A 307 20.54 -0.66 -8.57
C ILE A 307 21.50 -0.26 -9.69
N ASP A 308 21.02 0.53 -10.65
CA ASP A 308 21.75 0.82 -11.88
C ASP A 308 21.28 2.13 -12.54
N GLU A 309 21.94 2.55 -13.61
CA GLU A 309 21.72 3.85 -14.25
C GLU A 309 20.36 4.01 -14.96
N TYR A 310 19.73 5.17 -14.75
CA TYR A 310 18.65 5.66 -15.60
C TYR A 310 19.19 6.05 -16.99
N PRO A 311 18.43 5.83 -18.10
CA PRO A 311 17.18 5.07 -18.22
C PRO A 311 17.39 3.59 -18.57
N GLY A 312 18.63 3.09 -18.43
CA GLY A 312 19.04 1.77 -18.92
C GLY A 312 18.29 0.62 -18.24
N LEU A 313 18.20 0.66 -16.91
CA LEU A 313 17.59 -0.41 -16.12
C LEU A 313 16.11 -0.61 -16.46
N GLY A 314 15.31 0.46 -16.53
CA GLY A 314 13.88 0.37 -16.87
C GLY A 314 13.65 -0.26 -18.24
N SER A 315 14.45 0.13 -19.23
CA SER A 315 14.41 -0.46 -20.58
C SER A 315 14.72 -1.96 -20.58
N ARG A 316 15.69 -2.41 -19.76
CA ARG A 316 16.04 -3.83 -19.61
C ARG A 316 14.93 -4.61 -18.90
N ILE A 317 14.32 -4.04 -17.87
CA ILE A 317 13.20 -4.65 -17.14
C ILE A 317 12.00 -4.87 -18.06
N ALA A 318 11.60 -3.84 -18.81
CA ALA A 318 10.52 -3.92 -19.80
C ALA A 318 10.79 -4.98 -20.88
N ALA A 319 12.05 -5.09 -21.33
CA ALA A 319 12.46 -6.11 -22.30
C ALA A 319 12.42 -7.55 -21.77
N GLY A 320 12.24 -7.76 -20.46
CA GLY A 320 12.19 -9.09 -19.85
C GLY A 320 13.54 -9.61 -19.34
N THR A 321 14.60 -8.78 -19.41
CA THR A 321 15.94 -9.12 -18.89
C THR A 321 15.87 -9.40 -17.40
N SER A 322 16.63 -10.37 -16.90
CA SER A 322 16.69 -10.63 -15.46
C SER A 322 17.41 -9.49 -14.74
N LEU A 323 17.05 -9.23 -13.49
CA LEU A 323 17.87 -8.39 -12.61
C LEU A 323 19.18 -9.11 -12.30
N ASP A 324 20.25 -8.37 -12.07
CA ASP A 324 21.61 -8.92 -11.98
C ASP A 324 22.14 -9.13 -10.54
N ASP A 325 21.37 -8.78 -9.49
CA ASP A 325 21.80 -8.79 -8.08
C ASP A 325 23.02 -7.91 -7.80
N THR A 326 23.09 -6.75 -8.47
CA THR A 326 24.22 -5.82 -8.41
C THR A 326 23.80 -4.41 -8.01
N ILE A 327 24.78 -3.67 -7.52
CA ILE A 327 24.73 -2.22 -7.30
C ILE A 327 25.84 -1.64 -8.17
N THR A 328 25.48 -0.89 -9.21
CA THR A 328 26.47 -0.16 -10.01
C THR A 328 27.14 0.87 -9.12
N GLY A 329 28.46 1.06 -9.25
CA GLY A 329 29.21 1.99 -8.41
C GLY A 329 29.64 1.46 -7.03
N ASP A 330 29.26 0.25 -6.63
CA ASP A 330 29.75 -0.44 -5.41
C ASP A 330 31.03 -1.25 -5.73
N GLY A 331 32.19 -0.59 -5.63
CA GLY A 331 33.47 -1.17 -6.00
C GLY A 331 34.09 -2.07 -4.92
N ASP A 332 33.70 -1.91 -3.66
CA ASP A 332 34.25 -2.65 -2.52
C ASP A 332 33.31 -3.74 -1.97
N GLY A 333 32.07 -3.77 -2.44
CA GLY A 333 31.06 -4.79 -2.15
C GLY A 333 30.42 -4.61 -0.78
N ASP A 334 30.41 -3.40 -0.23
CA ASP A 334 29.79 -3.11 1.07
C ASP A 334 28.27 -2.88 0.99
N GLY A 335 27.71 -2.84 -0.22
CA GLY A 335 26.29 -2.68 -0.47
C GLY A 335 25.87 -1.23 -0.73
N PHE A 336 26.81 -0.31 -0.91
CA PHE A 336 26.56 1.11 -1.14
C PHE A 336 27.31 1.63 -2.38
N ILE A 337 26.76 2.68 -2.98
CA ILE A 337 27.44 3.38 -4.07
C ILE A 337 28.63 4.16 -3.47
N ASP A 338 29.84 3.86 -3.96
CA ASP A 338 31.08 4.48 -3.50
C ASP A 338 31.11 6.00 -3.76
N PRO A 339 31.70 6.81 -2.85
CA PRO A 339 31.97 8.22 -3.10
C PRO A 339 32.73 8.48 -4.41
N GLY A 340 32.18 9.35 -5.25
CA GLY A 340 32.73 9.69 -6.57
C GLY A 340 32.30 8.78 -7.71
N ASN A 341 31.49 7.75 -7.44
CA ASN A 341 30.87 6.86 -8.43
C ASN A 341 29.34 7.03 -8.49
N GLU A 342 28.80 8.14 -8.01
CA GLU A 342 27.37 8.50 -8.04
C GLU A 342 26.85 8.71 -9.48
N TYR A 343 25.55 8.50 -9.68
CA TYR A 343 24.87 8.62 -10.97
C TYR A 343 23.35 8.80 -10.79
N ASP A 344 22.60 8.81 -11.88
CA ASP A 344 21.13 8.90 -11.89
C ASP A 344 20.53 7.53 -11.52
N VAL A 345 20.14 7.35 -10.25
CA VAL A 345 19.92 6.04 -9.61
C VAL A 345 18.52 5.50 -9.85
N VAL A 346 18.46 4.26 -10.34
CA VAL A 346 17.21 3.48 -10.44
C VAL A 346 17.26 2.27 -9.52
N LEU A 347 16.17 2.01 -8.82
CA LEU A 347 15.98 0.87 -7.93
C LEU A 347 15.01 -0.14 -8.54
N ALA A 348 15.36 -1.43 -8.54
CA ALA A 348 14.47 -2.50 -8.98
C ALA A 348 14.45 -3.70 -8.02
N LEU A 349 13.24 -4.19 -7.68
CA LEU A 349 13.04 -5.25 -6.70
C LEU A 349 11.97 -6.27 -7.17
N ARG A 350 12.31 -7.56 -7.24
CA ARG A 350 11.51 -8.60 -7.91
C ARG A 350 10.96 -9.69 -6.98
N ASN A 351 9.64 -9.91 -6.97
CA ASN A 351 8.99 -11.02 -6.26
C ASN A 351 8.34 -11.99 -7.26
N ILE A 352 8.26 -13.28 -6.91
CA ILE A 352 7.58 -14.31 -7.72
C ILE A 352 6.41 -14.94 -6.98
N PHE A 353 5.39 -15.35 -7.73
CA PHE A 353 4.11 -15.86 -7.21
C PHE A 353 3.65 -17.08 -8.00
N SER A 354 2.89 -17.95 -7.32
CA SER A 354 2.17 -19.08 -7.91
C SER A 354 0.81 -19.20 -7.23
N LEU A 355 -0.26 -18.99 -7.98
CA LEU A 355 -1.63 -18.99 -7.46
C LEU A 355 -2.48 -20.07 -8.15
N ALA A 356 -3.12 -20.93 -7.35
CA ALA A 356 -4.16 -21.82 -7.84
C ALA A 356 -5.42 -21.03 -8.27
N PRO A 357 -6.30 -21.60 -9.12
CA PRO A 357 -7.55 -20.96 -9.51
C PRO A 357 -8.36 -20.47 -8.30
N GLY A 358 -8.82 -19.21 -8.34
CA GLY A 358 -9.61 -18.59 -7.28
C GLY A 358 -8.84 -18.28 -5.99
N SER A 359 -7.56 -18.60 -5.89
CA SER A 359 -6.72 -18.27 -4.73
C SER A 359 -6.18 -16.84 -4.83
N SER A 360 -5.96 -16.23 -3.67
CA SER A 360 -5.40 -14.88 -3.56
C SER A 360 -4.06 -14.88 -2.83
N ALA A 361 -3.22 -13.89 -3.12
CA ALA A 361 -2.07 -13.53 -2.31
C ALA A 361 -2.01 -12.00 -2.13
N VAL A 362 -1.32 -11.57 -1.08
CA VAL A 362 -1.05 -10.16 -0.82
C VAL A 362 0.38 -9.83 -1.21
N TYR A 363 0.55 -8.69 -1.88
CA TYR A 363 1.85 -8.07 -2.14
C TYR A 363 1.78 -6.62 -1.67
N THR A 364 2.70 -6.21 -0.78
CA THR A 364 2.76 -4.86 -0.24
C THR A 364 4.08 -4.22 -0.62
N THR A 365 4.00 -3.02 -1.20
CA THR A 365 5.17 -2.20 -1.50
C THR A 365 5.20 -0.97 -0.61
N HIS A 366 6.35 -0.65 -0.05
CA HIS A 366 6.57 0.52 0.79
C HIS A 366 7.49 1.52 0.09
N THR A 367 7.04 2.72 -0.23
CA THR A 367 7.94 3.85 -0.55
C THR A 367 8.20 4.62 0.72
N LEU A 368 9.46 4.75 1.10
CA LEU A 368 9.89 5.48 2.28
C LEU A 368 10.55 6.77 1.85
N TRP A 369 10.15 7.89 2.45
CA TRP A 369 10.89 9.14 2.40
C TRP A 369 11.34 9.45 3.81
N GLY A 370 12.63 9.71 4.00
CA GLY A 370 13.16 9.95 5.32
C GLY A 370 14.39 10.84 5.31
N SER A 371 14.77 11.28 6.51
CA SER A 371 16.01 11.99 6.75
C SER A 371 16.88 11.27 7.77
N GLY A 372 18.20 11.24 7.53
CA GLY A 372 19.18 10.49 8.30
C GLY A 372 19.54 9.14 7.67
N ALA A 373 20.12 8.23 8.46
CA ALA A 373 20.48 6.91 7.96
C ALA A 373 19.23 6.17 7.43
N PRO A 374 19.35 5.43 6.31
CA PRO A 374 18.25 4.66 5.74
C PRO A 374 17.82 3.49 6.64
N ASP A 375 18.51 3.27 7.78
CA ASP A 375 18.05 2.44 8.91
C ASP A 375 17.10 3.20 9.85
N ILE A 376 16.07 3.87 9.32
CA ILE A 376 14.97 4.33 10.18
C ILE A 376 14.11 3.16 10.62
N GLU A 377 14.65 2.35 11.52
CA GLU A 377 13.83 1.51 12.36
C GLU A 377 13.46 2.27 13.65
N PRO A 378 12.15 2.43 13.94
CA PRO A 378 11.72 2.60 15.31
C PRO A 378 12.24 1.39 16.14
N PRO A 379 12.53 1.56 17.44
CA PRO A 379 13.04 0.47 18.28
C PRO A 379 12.03 -0.71 18.31
N PRO A 380 12.49 -1.93 18.66
CA PRO A 380 12.15 -3.19 18.01
C PRO A 380 10.68 -3.36 17.62
N SER A 381 10.47 -3.70 16.34
CA SER A 381 9.18 -3.99 15.72
C SER A 381 8.49 -5.20 16.38
N ASN A 382 7.57 -4.90 17.29
CA ASN A 382 6.37 -5.71 17.35
C ASN A 382 5.58 -5.36 16.09
N THR A 383 5.57 -6.25 15.10
CA THR A 383 4.67 -6.08 13.95
C THR A 383 3.25 -6.44 14.37
N VAL A 384 2.31 -5.58 14.04
CA VAL A 384 0.88 -5.82 14.22
C VAL A 384 0.24 -5.98 12.85
N SER A 385 -0.60 -7.00 12.72
CA SER A 385 -1.33 -7.32 11.50
C SER A 385 -2.76 -7.64 11.87
N ILE A 386 -3.72 -7.11 11.13
CA ILE A 386 -5.12 -7.47 11.31
C ILE A 386 -5.51 -8.60 10.35
N ALA A 387 -6.18 -9.62 10.86
CA ALA A 387 -6.71 -10.70 10.02
C ALA A 387 -8.07 -10.31 9.41
N ASP A 388 -8.32 -10.79 8.19
CA ASP A 388 -9.64 -10.75 7.58
C ASP A 388 -10.68 -11.46 8.45
N ALA A 389 -11.92 -10.99 8.38
CA ALA A 389 -13.03 -11.56 9.09
C ALA A 389 -14.23 -11.80 8.16
N THR A 390 -14.94 -12.90 8.40
CA THR A 390 -16.17 -13.23 7.69
C THR A 390 -17.22 -13.62 8.69
N MET A 391 -18.45 -13.18 8.48
CA MET A 391 -19.60 -13.60 9.28
C MET A 391 -20.83 -13.79 8.40
N GLN A 392 -21.76 -14.60 8.87
CA GLN A 392 -23.15 -14.57 8.39
C GLN A 392 -23.82 -13.36 9.02
N GLU A 393 -24.63 -12.66 8.24
CA GLU A 393 -25.41 -11.51 8.65
C GLU A 393 -26.32 -11.85 9.86
N GLY A 394 -27.06 -12.95 9.74
CA GLY A 394 -27.86 -13.58 10.78
C GLY A 394 -29.25 -12.96 10.93
N ASP A 395 -30.30 -13.77 10.79
CA ASP A 395 -31.70 -13.31 10.89
C ASP A 395 -31.98 -12.53 12.20
N PHE A 396 -32.38 -11.26 12.06
CA PHE A 396 -32.84 -10.39 13.16
C PHE A 396 -31.99 -10.46 14.44
N GLY A 397 -30.90 -9.70 14.49
CA GLY A 397 -30.09 -9.63 15.71
C GLY A 397 -28.85 -8.76 15.60
N THR A 398 -28.08 -8.73 16.68
CA THR A 398 -26.72 -8.19 16.70
C THR A 398 -25.74 -9.35 16.72
N SER A 399 -24.90 -9.44 15.69
CA SER A 399 -23.81 -10.38 15.62
C SER A 399 -22.49 -9.62 15.78
N ASN A 400 -21.51 -10.22 16.44
CA ASN A 400 -20.20 -9.60 16.63
C ASN A 400 -19.20 -10.21 15.65
N MET A 401 -18.73 -9.43 14.68
CA MET A 401 -17.55 -9.78 13.93
C MET A 401 -16.32 -9.59 14.80
N VAL A 402 -15.43 -10.58 14.87
CA VAL A 402 -14.23 -10.51 15.70
C VAL A 402 -13.01 -10.43 14.80
N PHE A 403 -12.30 -9.31 14.88
CA PHE A 403 -11.00 -9.15 14.25
C PHE A 403 -9.91 -9.57 15.21
N THR A 404 -8.91 -10.27 14.70
CA THR A 404 -7.70 -10.63 15.46
C THR A 404 -6.56 -9.75 14.94
N VAL A 405 -5.89 -9.07 15.86
CA VAL A 405 -4.84 -8.08 15.64
C VAL A 405 -3.56 -8.47 16.37
#